data_AF-A0A0C3AZ40-F1
#
_entry.id   AF-A0A0C3AZ40-F1
#
_cell.length_a   1.000
_cell.length_b   1.000
_cell.length_c   1.000
_cell.angle_alpha   90.00
_cell.angle_beta   90.00
_cell.angle_gamma   90.00
#
_symmetry.space_group_name_H-M   'P 1'
#
loop_
_entity.id
_entity.type
_entity.pdbx_description
1 polymer ?
#
loop_
_entity_poly.entity_id
_entity_poly.type
_entity_poly.pdbx_seq_one_letter_code
_entity_poly.pdbx_strand_id
1 'polypeptide(L)'
;MSSPRATPAPYFTPPQPPQVNYHKKAQDFELPKCVKLSLAADVQQANAIAIVMALFAGALISLAQIVAGAGNGDDTSSLSWGALRVSLYAAIMLNLGGAFLSLICIKMCSDLPLAAQQRLLREGCANSTTPLSKLARDETLEQEILGDHFYLLTTMGMSPWYRLVDQLSTYVLIAACVCTFIALTFWVFLS
;
A
#
# COMPACT_ATOMS: atom_id res chain seq x y z
N MET A 1 -68.24 -49.25 15.22
CA MET A 1 -67.43 -48.25 15.93
C MET A 1 -66.24 -47.90 15.04
N SER A 2 -66.38 -46.86 14.21
CA SER A 2 -65.34 -46.39 13.28
C SER A 2 -64.55 -45.27 13.94
N SER A 3 -63.23 -45.47 14.07
CA SER A 3 -62.31 -44.51 14.68
C SER A 3 -62.09 -43.30 13.75
N PRO A 4 -62.22 -42.04 14.23
CA PRO A 4 -61.98 -40.86 13.42
C PRO A 4 -60.48 -40.69 13.12
N ARG A 5 -60.16 -40.61 11.83
CA ARG A 5 -58.81 -40.42 11.29
C ARG A 5 -58.37 -38.97 11.53
N ALA A 6 -57.38 -38.76 12.38
CA ALA A 6 -56.80 -37.45 12.64
C ALA A 6 -56.10 -36.91 11.39
N THR A 7 -56.46 -35.69 10.99
CA THR A 7 -55.79 -34.91 9.93
C THR A 7 -54.46 -34.35 10.45
N PRO A 8 -53.35 -34.46 9.70
CA PRO A 8 -52.08 -33.87 10.10
C PRO A 8 -52.13 -32.34 10.02
N ALA A 9 -51.57 -31.68 11.04
CA ALA A 9 -51.50 -30.23 11.12
C ALA A 9 -50.59 -29.65 10.00
N PRO A 10 -50.93 -28.48 9.43
CA PRO A 10 -50.11 -27.83 8.42
C PRO A 10 -48.75 -27.42 8.98
N TYR A 11 -47.67 -27.80 8.27
CA TYR A 11 -46.32 -27.39 8.60
C TYR A 11 -46.21 -25.87 8.51
N PHE A 12 -45.86 -25.23 9.63
CA PHE A 12 -45.53 -23.81 9.68
C PHE A 12 -44.20 -23.59 8.96
N THR A 13 -44.24 -23.12 7.71
CA THR A 13 -43.05 -22.65 7.01
C THR A 13 -42.66 -21.30 7.61
N PRO A 14 -41.48 -21.15 8.25
CA PRO A 14 -41.05 -19.85 8.72
C PRO A 14 -40.95 -18.88 7.53
N PRO A 15 -41.28 -17.59 7.72
CA PRO A 15 -41.14 -16.60 6.66
C PRO A 15 -39.68 -16.58 6.19
N GLN A 16 -39.47 -16.76 4.88
CA GLN A 16 -38.15 -16.62 4.29
C GLN A 16 -37.64 -15.20 4.60
N PRO A 17 -36.41 -15.05 5.12
CA PRO A 17 -35.84 -13.73 5.29
C PRO A 17 -35.80 -13.01 3.93
N PRO A 18 -36.00 -11.69 3.90
CA PRO A 18 -35.98 -10.94 2.65
C PRO A 18 -34.72 -11.28 1.87
N GLN A 19 -34.89 -11.70 0.62
CA GLN A 19 -33.81 -11.96 -0.32
C GLN A 19 -33.12 -10.61 -0.64
N VAL A 20 -32.29 -10.14 0.28
CA VAL A 20 -31.44 -8.98 0.04
C VAL A 20 -30.55 -9.35 -1.13
N ASN A 21 -30.65 -8.61 -2.23
CA ASN A 21 -29.88 -8.89 -3.42
C ASN A 21 -28.41 -8.50 -3.17
N TYR A 22 -27.67 -9.42 -2.57
CA TYR A 22 -26.30 -9.20 -2.10
C TYR A 22 -25.34 -8.84 -3.23
N HIS A 23 -25.65 -9.22 -4.47
CA HIS A 23 -24.89 -8.79 -5.66
C HIS A 23 -24.98 -7.28 -5.88
N LYS A 24 -26.17 -6.69 -5.74
CA LYS A 24 -26.36 -5.24 -5.87
C LYS A 24 -25.71 -4.49 -4.71
N LYS A 25 -25.85 -5.02 -3.48
CA LYS A 25 -25.25 -4.44 -2.27
C LYS A 25 -23.71 -4.51 -2.28
N ALA A 26 -23.12 -5.51 -2.92
CA ALA A 26 -21.67 -5.62 -3.11
C ALA A 26 -21.14 -4.71 -4.23
N GLN A 27 -21.95 -4.42 -5.26
CA GLN A 27 -21.60 -3.45 -6.31
C GLN A 27 -21.64 -2.00 -5.80
N ASP A 28 -22.61 -1.68 -4.95
CA ASP A 28 -22.74 -0.37 -4.31
C ASP A 28 -21.85 -0.23 -3.05
N PHE A 29 -21.01 -1.22 -2.76
CA PHE A 29 -20.18 -1.19 -1.55
C PHE A 29 -19.09 -0.13 -1.66
N GLU A 30 -19.15 0.83 -0.75
CA GLU A 30 -18.10 1.79 -0.51
C GLU A 30 -17.26 1.41 0.71
N LEU A 31 -15.94 1.54 0.60
CA LEU A 31 -15.06 1.40 1.75
C LEU A 31 -15.44 2.42 2.84
N PRO A 32 -15.32 2.07 4.13
CA PRO A 32 -15.61 2.99 5.21
C PRO A 32 -14.75 4.26 5.09
N LYS A 33 -15.33 5.40 5.46
CA LYS A 33 -14.68 6.71 5.35
C LYS A 33 -13.30 6.76 6.01
N CYS A 34 -13.13 6.10 7.16
CA CYS A 34 -11.84 6.02 7.85
C CYS A 34 -10.76 5.34 7.00
N VAL A 35 -11.09 4.20 6.37
CA VAL A 35 -10.16 3.44 5.51
C VAL A 35 -9.84 4.23 4.25
N LYS A 36 -10.86 4.83 3.61
CA LYS A 36 -10.67 5.69 2.44
C LYS A 36 -9.75 6.87 2.75
N LEU A 37 -9.94 7.52 3.90
CA LEU A 37 -9.14 8.68 4.30
C LEU A 37 -7.69 8.28 4.57
N SER A 38 -7.46 7.17 5.27
CA SER A 38 -6.09 6.70 5.53
C SER A 38 -5.39 6.26 4.26
N LEU A 39 -6.08 5.53 3.38
CA LEU A 39 -5.55 5.11 2.08
C LEU A 39 -5.20 6.30 1.19
N ALA A 40 -6.04 7.34 1.18
CA ALA A 40 -5.78 8.57 0.45
C ALA A 40 -4.53 9.29 0.99
N ALA A 41 -4.36 9.33 2.32
CA ALA A 41 -3.17 9.88 2.95
C ALA A 41 -1.91 9.08 2.57
N ASP A 42 -1.96 7.75 2.63
CA ASP A 42 -0.85 6.87 2.25
C ASP A 42 -0.45 7.04 0.77
N VAL A 43 -1.45 7.14 -0.13
CA VAL A 43 -1.21 7.40 -1.56
C VAL A 43 -0.59 8.78 -1.77
N GLN A 44 -1.10 9.81 -1.08
CA GLN A 44 -0.57 11.17 -1.19
C GLN A 44 0.88 11.24 -0.69
N GLN A 45 1.17 10.60 0.44
CA GLN A 45 2.52 10.53 1.00
C GLN A 45 3.47 9.77 0.08
N ALA A 46 3.08 8.58 -0.40
CA ALA A 46 3.88 7.80 -1.32
C ALA A 46 4.15 8.56 -2.64
N ASN A 47 3.18 9.32 -3.14
CA ASN A 47 3.37 10.15 -4.33
C ASN A 47 4.39 11.27 -4.08
N ALA A 48 4.29 11.97 -2.95
CA ALA A 48 5.26 12.99 -2.57
C ALA A 48 6.69 12.42 -2.46
N ILE A 49 6.85 11.26 -1.83
CA ILE A 49 8.14 10.57 -1.71
C ILE A 49 8.67 10.19 -3.09
N ALA A 50 7.83 9.61 -3.96
CA ALA A 50 8.22 9.22 -5.30
C ALA A 50 8.78 10.41 -6.11
N ILE A 51 8.11 11.56 -6.04
CA ILE A 51 8.52 12.78 -6.72
C ILE A 51 9.86 13.28 -6.18
N VAL A 52 10.01 13.39 -4.86
CA VAL A 52 11.25 13.88 -4.24
C VAL A 52 12.43 12.98 -4.58
N MET A 53 12.24 11.67 -4.51
CA MET A 53 13.27 10.69 -4.84
C MET A 53 13.67 10.75 -6.32
N ALA A 54 12.69 10.88 -7.23
CA ALA A 54 12.96 11.06 -8.65
C ALA A 54 13.73 12.36 -8.94
N LEU A 55 13.38 13.46 -8.27
CA LEU A 55 14.10 14.74 -8.40
C LEU A 55 15.54 14.64 -7.88
N PHE A 56 15.76 13.99 -6.74
CA PHE A 56 17.12 13.75 -6.24
C PHE A 56 17.93 12.86 -7.18
N ALA A 57 17.34 11.79 -7.72
CA ALA A 57 18.01 10.98 -8.74
C ALA A 57 18.43 11.84 -9.95
N GLY A 58 17.52 12.69 -10.44
CA GLY A 58 17.81 13.61 -11.55
C GLY A 58 18.98 14.56 -11.23
N ALA A 59 18.95 15.21 -10.07
CA ALA A 59 20.03 16.11 -9.63
C ALA A 59 21.38 15.39 -9.49
N LEU A 60 21.38 14.18 -8.92
CA LEU A 60 22.60 13.37 -8.76
C LEU A 60 23.14 12.86 -10.10
N ILE A 61 22.28 12.55 -11.07
CA ILE A 61 22.69 12.21 -12.44
C ILE A 61 23.39 13.42 -13.09
N SER A 62 22.83 14.63 -12.96
CA SER A 62 23.50 15.84 -13.44
C SER A 62 24.84 16.06 -12.75
N LEU A 63 24.92 15.86 -11.44
CA LEU A 63 26.19 15.91 -10.70
C LEU A 63 27.18 14.86 -11.21
N ALA A 64 26.73 13.64 -11.51
CA ALA A 64 27.58 12.58 -12.04
C ALA A 64 28.18 12.94 -13.40
N GLN A 65 27.42 13.64 -14.25
CA GLN A 65 27.92 14.15 -15.52
C GLN A 65 29.00 15.22 -15.33
N ILE A 66 28.83 16.11 -14.35
CA ILE A 66 29.82 17.14 -14.00
C ILE A 66 31.11 16.48 -13.46
N VAL A 67 30.97 15.55 -12.51
CA VAL A 67 32.08 14.76 -11.94
C VAL A 67 32.85 13.99 -13.00
N ALA A 68 32.14 13.41 -13.98
CA ALA A 68 32.76 12.70 -15.08
C ALA A 68 33.53 13.65 -16.01
N GLY A 69 32.99 14.84 -16.30
CA GLY A 69 33.65 15.86 -17.12
C GLY A 69 34.86 16.51 -16.45
N ALA A 70 34.88 16.63 -15.12
CA ALA A 70 36.00 17.16 -14.34
C ALA A 70 37.22 16.20 -14.29
N GLY A 71 37.01 14.92 -14.59
CA GLY A 71 37.98 13.82 -14.49
C GLY A 71 39.13 13.78 -15.50
N ASN A 72 39.34 14.83 -16.29
CA ASN A 72 40.36 14.85 -17.36
C ASN A 72 41.71 15.46 -16.93
N GLY A 73 41.87 15.84 -15.65
CA GLY A 73 43.15 16.25 -15.07
C GLY A 73 43.81 15.13 -14.26
N ASP A 74 45.14 15.06 -14.28
CA ASP A 74 45.96 14.01 -13.63
C ASP A 74 45.64 13.80 -12.12
N ASP A 75 45.11 14.82 -11.43
CA ASP A 75 44.75 14.79 -10.00
C ASP A 75 43.44 14.04 -9.66
N THR A 76 42.68 13.61 -10.67
CA THR A 76 41.37 12.95 -10.47
C THR A 76 41.43 11.42 -10.30
N SER A 77 42.65 10.87 -10.28
CA SER A 77 42.94 9.45 -10.03
C SER A 77 42.99 9.08 -8.54
N SER A 78 42.71 10.03 -7.64
CA SER A 78 42.75 9.78 -6.19
C SER A 78 41.62 8.87 -5.70
N LEU A 79 41.90 8.11 -4.64
CA LEU A 79 40.95 7.18 -4.02
C LEU A 79 39.62 7.85 -3.63
N SER A 80 39.69 9.15 -3.28
CA SER A 80 38.54 9.98 -2.90
C SER A 80 37.58 10.24 -4.08
N TRP A 81 38.10 10.46 -5.30
CA TRP A 81 37.27 10.59 -6.50
C TRP A 81 36.57 9.28 -6.87
N GLY A 82 37.26 8.14 -6.68
CA GLY A 82 36.66 6.81 -6.80
C GLY A 82 35.51 6.59 -5.82
N ALA A 83 35.71 6.93 -4.55
CA ALA A 83 34.70 6.83 -3.50
C ALA A 83 33.48 7.74 -3.76
N LEU A 84 33.71 8.95 -4.26
CA LEU A 84 32.64 9.87 -4.68
C LEU A 84 31.79 9.24 -5.78
N ARG A 85 32.39 8.67 -6.84
CA ARG A 85 31.66 8.05 -7.95
C ARG A 85 30.82 6.87 -7.48
N VAL A 86 31.39 5.98 -6.66
CA VAL A 86 30.64 4.82 -6.11
C VAL A 86 29.47 5.29 -5.25
N SER A 87 29.71 6.26 -4.37
CA SER A 87 28.67 6.82 -3.50
C SER A 87 27.55 7.49 -4.31
N LEU A 88 27.92 8.20 -5.37
CA LEU A 88 27.00 8.90 -6.26
C LEU A 88 26.12 7.93 -7.07
N TYR A 89 26.71 6.89 -7.67
CA TYR A 89 25.94 5.86 -8.38
C TYR A 89 25.03 5.07 -7.44
N ALA A 90 25.51 4.74 -6.23
CA ALA A 90 24.68 4.10 -5.21
C ALA A 90 23.48 4.99 -4.82
N ALA A 91 23.73 6.29 -4.60
CA ALA A 91 22.67 7.26 -4.29
C ALA A 91 21.65 7.36 -5.44
N ILE A 92 22.08 7.42 -6.71
CA ILE A 92 21.19 7.45 -7.87
C ILE A 92 20.30 6.19 -7.90
N MET A 93 20.90 5.01 -7.78
CA MET A 93 20.17 3.73 -7.84
C MET A 93 19.17 3.60 -6.68
N LEU A 94 19.55 4.02 -5.46
CA LEU A 94 18.65 4.01 -4.31
C LEU A 94 17.49 5.00 -4.46
N ASN A 95 17.75 6.20 -5.00
CA ASN A 95 16.70 7.18 -5.27
C ASN A 95 15.71 6.69 -6.33
N LEU A 96 16.20 6.13 -7.44
CA LEU A 96 15.34 5.52 -8.47
C LEU A 96 14.56 4.31 -7.93
N GLY A 97 15.23 3.45 -7.16
CA GLY A 97 14.62 2.29 -6.50
C GLY A 97 13.51 2.70 -5.53
N GLY A 98 13.74 3.72 -4.70
CA GLY A 98 12.75 4.23 -3.77
C GLY A 98 11.55 4.90 -4.46
N ALA A 99 11.79 5.60 -5.58
CA ALA A 99 10.71 6.12 -6.41
C ALA A 99 9.84 4.99 -6.98
N PHE A 100 10.46 3.93 -7.49
CA PHE A 100 9.74 2.75 -8.01
C PHE A 100 8.98 2.01 -6.91
N LEU A 101 9.57 1.84 -5.73
CA LEU A 101 8.91 1.21 -4.58
C LEU A 101 7.69 2.02 -4.13
N SER A 102 7.79 3.34 -4.15
CA SER A 102 6.67 4.24 -3.84
C SER A 102 5.53 4.09 -4.86
N LEU A 103 5.84 3.93 -6.15
CA LEU A 103 4.82 3.61 -7.17
C LEU A 103 4.14 2.26 -6.92
N ILE A 104 4.88 1.26 -6.45
CA ILE A 104 4.30 -0.04 -6.06
C ILE A 104 3.34 0.14 -4.87
N CYS A 105 3.73 0.91 -3.85
CA CYS A 105 2.84 1.23 -2.72
C CYS A 105 1.55 1.91 -3.21
N ILE A 106 1.65 2.91 -4.07
CA ILE A 106 0.49 3.61 -4.65
C ILE A 106 -0.42 2.63 -5.40
N LYS A 107 0.16 1.74 -6.20
CA LYS A 107 -0.59 0.73 -6.94
C LYS A 107 -1.33 -0.22 -5.99
N MET A 108 -0.65 -0.75 -4.97
CA MET A 108 -1.25 -1.63 -3.97
C MET A 108 -2.40 -0.95 -3.23
N CYS A 109 -2.21 0.32 -2.85
CA CYS A 109 -3.26 1.11 -2.21
C CYS A 109 -4.45 1.35 -3.17
N SER A 110 -4.19 1.64 -4.45
CA SER A 110 -5.24 1.88 -5.44
C SER A 110 -6.02 0.62 -5.84
N ASP A 111 -5.41 -0.56 -5.74
CA ASP A 111 -6.05 -1.85 -6.03
C ASP A 111 -6.90 -2.37 -4.85
N LEU A 112 -6.69 -1.85 -3.63
CA LEU A 112 -7.43 -2.22 -2.42
C LEU A 112 -8.97 -2.10 -2.57
N PRO A 113 -9.54 -0.99 -3.06
CA PRO A 113 -10.99 -0.88 -3.19
C PRO A 113 -11.60 -1.95 -4.10
N LEU A 114 -10.90 -2.29 -5.18
CA LEU A 114 -11.31 -3.35 -6.11
C LEU A 114 -11.21 -4.73 -5.45
N ALA A 115 -10.12 -4.99 -4.71
CA ALA A 115 -9.93 -6.24 -3.97
C ALA A 115 -11.01 -6.44 -2.89
N ALA A 116 -11.39 -5.38 -2.19
CA ALA A 116 -12.46 -5.41 -1.18
C ALA A 116 -13.81 -5.76 -1.81
N GLN A 117 -14.17 -5.15 -2.94
CA GLN A 117 -15.39 -5.46 -3.69
C GLN A 117 -15.40 -6.92 -4.20
N GLN A 118 -14.28 -7.41 -4.73
CA GLN A 118 -14.15 -8.80 -5.18
C GLN A 118 -14.30 -9.80 -4.03
N ARG A 119 -13.75 -9.50 -2.85
CA ARG A 119 -13.94 -10.34 -1.66
C ARG A 119 -15.40 -10.38 -1.20
N LEU A 120 -16.10 -9.25 -1.20
CA LEU A 120 -17.53 -9.21 -0.88
C LEU A 120 -18.38 -10.08 -1.81
N LEU A 121 -18.10 -10.02 -3.11
CA LEU A 121 -18.79 -10.85 -4.09
C LEU A 121 -18.50 -12.34 -3.92
N ARG A 122 -17.28 -12.69 -3.50
CA ARG A 122 -16.84 -14.08 -3.33
C ARG A 122 -17.32 -14.72 -2.03
N GLU A 123 -17.39 -13.97 -0.93
CA GLU A 123 -17.76 -14.52 0.39
C GLU A 123 -19.26 -14.66 0.61
N GLY A 124 -20.10 -13.99 -0.19
CA GLY A 124 -21.55 -14.07 -0.05
C GLY A 124 -22.02 -13.55 1.32
N CYS A 125 -22.41 -12.26 1.38
CA CYS A 125 -22.79 -11.52 2.60
C CYS A 125 -23.81 -12.18 3.54
N ALA A 126 -24.43 -13.31 3.21
CA ALA A 126 -25.47 -13.95 4.02
C ALA A 126 -24.93 -14.76 5.21
N ASN A 127 -23.77 -15.42 5.10
CA ASN A 127 -23.31 -16.40 6.10
C ASN A 127 -21.87 -16.18 6.63
N SER A 128 -21.16 -15.15 6.17
CA SER A 128 -19.79 -14.90 6.60
C SER A 128 -19.75 -14.16 7.95
N THR A 129 -18.85 -14.60 8.84
CA THR A 129 -18.53 -13.92 10.12
C THR A 129 -17.37 -12.94 9.97
N THR A 130 -16.87 -12.75 8.75
CA THR A 130 -15.73 -11.86 8.49
C THR A 130 -16.06 -10.42 8.85
N PRO A 131 -15.09 -9.65 9.38
CA PRO A 131 -15.30 -8.25 9.78
C PRO A 131 -15.80 -7.39 8.62
N LEU A 132 -15.46 -7.76 7.38
CA LEU A 132 -15.87 -7.09 6.15
C LEU A 132 -17.37 -7.28 5.84
N SER A 133 -17.93 -8.46 6.15
CA SER A 133 -19.36 -8.73 5.98
C SER A 133 -20.22 -8.12 7.09
N LYS A 134 -19.69 -8.03 8.32
CA LYS A 134 -20.30 -7.24 9.43
C LYS A 134 -20.34 -5.75 9.11
N LEU A 135 -19.25 -5.24 8.54
CA LEU A 135 -19.15 -3.86 8.09
C LEU A 135 -20.12 -3.53 6.96
N ALA A 136 -20.32 -4.45 5.99
CA ALA A 136 -21.32 -4.31 4.94
C ALA A 136 -22.79 -4.42 5.45
N ARG A 137 -22.98 -4.80 6.71
CA ARG A 137 -24.27 -4.84 7.43
C ARG A 137 -24.51 -3.62 8.32
N ASP A 138 -23.65 -2.60 8.30
CA ASP A 138 -23.68 -1.44 9.20
C ASP A 138 -23.53 -1.79 10.70
N GLU A 139 -22.95 -2.96 11.02
CA GLU A 139 -22.55 -3.24 12.41
C GLU A 139 -21.33 -2.40 12.79
N THR A 140 -21.35 -1.82 13.98
CA THR A 140 -20.26 -0.99 14.52
C THR A 140 -18.95 -1.78 14.56
N LEU A 141 -17.96 -1.30 13.81
CA LEU A 141 -16.58 -1.79 13.84
C LEU A 141 -16.04 -1.70 15.27
N GLU A 142 -15.49 -2.80 15.76
CA GLU A 142 -14.86 -2.89 17.07
C GLU A 142 -13.70 -1.88 17.14
N GLN A 143 -13.72 -0.99 18.15
CA GLN A 143 -12.74 0.08 18.34
C GLN A 143 -11.29 -0.43 18.40
N GLU A 144 -11.11 -1.69 18.78
CA GLU A 144 -9.83 -2.39 18.86
C GLU A 144 -9.21 -2.65 17.47
N ILE A 145 -10.03 -2.86 16.43
CA ILE A 145 -9.58 -3.03 15.03
C ILE A 145 -9.12 -1.69 14.44
N LEU A 146 -9.62 -0.57 14.97
CA LEU A 146 -9.25 0.78 14.53
C LEU A 146 -7.85 1.20 15.02
N GLY A 147 -7.31 0.52 16.04
CA GLY A 147 -6.00 0.84 16.61
C GLY A 147 -4.80 0.40 15.78
N ASP A 148 -4.96 -0.61 14.92
CA ASP A 148 -3.88 -1.14 14.06
C ASP A 148 -4.25 -0.99 12.58
N HIS A 149 -3.72 0.07 11.96
CA HIS A 149 -3.92 0.41 10.55
C HIS A 149 -3.61 -0.77 9.60
N PHE A 150 -2.56 -1.55 9.89
CA PHE A 150 -2.19 -2.69 9.06
C PHE A 150 -3.16 -3.86 9.21
N TYR A 151 -3.64 -4.10 10.43
CA TYR A 151 -4.64 -5.14 10.68
C TYR A 151 -5.97 -4.80 9.97
N LEU A 152 -6.34 -3.52 9.96
CA LEU A 152 -7.52 -3.02 9.26
C LEU A 152 -7.37 -3.18 7.73
N LEU A 153 -6.22 -2.83 7.17
CA LEU A 153 -5.98 -2.97 5.72
C LEU A 153 -5.97 -4.45 5.30
N THR A 154 -5.35 -5.34 6.09
CA THR A 154 -5.29 -6.78 5.78
C THR A 154 -6.67 -7.45 5.87
N THR A 155 -7.50 -7.07 6.84
CA THR A 155 -8.90 -7.53 6.91
C THR A 155 -9.73 -7.07 5.70
N MET A 156 -9.42 -5.90 5.13
CA MET A 156 -10.06 -5.39 3.91
C MET A 156 -9.56 -6.06 2.61
N GLY A 157 -8.53 -6.90 2.67
CA GLY A 157 -7.98 -7.59 1.51
C GLY A 157 -6.64 -7.10 1.01
N MET A 158 -5.97 -6.21 1.74
CA MET A 158 -4.59 -5.86 1.47
C MET A 158 -3.69 -7.09 1.61
N SER A 159 -2.74 -7.24 0.68
CA SER A 159 -1.74 -8.30 0.74
C SER A 159 -0.87 -8.17 2.00
N PRO A 160 -0.51 -9.28 2.70
CA PRO A 160 0.38 -9.23 3.85
C PRO A 160 1.77 -8.67 3.51
N TRP A 161 2.15 -8.73 2.23
CA TRP A 161 3.38 -8.16 1.71
C TRP A 161 3.42 -6.63 1.78
N TYR A 162 2.27 -5.95 1.90
CA TYR A 162 2.23 -4.49 1.98
C TYR A 162 3.07 -3.95 3.15
N ARG A 163 2.99 -4.59 4.32
CA ARG A 163 3.81 -4.20 5.49
C ARG A 163 5.31 -4.31 5.20
N LEU A 164 5.72 -5.35 4.47
CA LEU A 164 7.12 -5.52 4.09
C LEU A 164 7.55 -4.45 3.09
N VAL A 165 6.72 -4.16 2.09
CA VAL A 165 7.01 -3.14 1.06
C VAL A 165 7.09 -1.75 1.69
N ASP A 166 6.18 -1.41 2.61
CA ASP A 166 6.18 -0.13 3.31
C ASP A 166 7.43 0.06 4.19
N GLN A 167 7.79 -0.97 4.96
CA GLN A 167 9.02 -0.97 5.75
C GLN A 167 10.26 -0.86 4.85
N LEU A 168 10.30 -1.63 3.76
CA LEU A 168 11.41 -1.58 2.80
C LEU A 168 11.52 -0.19 2.15
N SER A 169 10.39 0.43 1.81
CA SER A 169 10.34 1.79 1.26
C SER A 169 10.93 2.81 2.23
N THR A 170 10.59 2.69 3.51
CA THR A 170 11.14 3.55 4.56
C THR A 170 12.65 3.36 4.72
N TYR A 171 13.14 2.11 4.73
CA TYR A 171 14.59 1.85 4.82
C TYR A 171 15.35 2.35 3.59
N VAL A 172 14.81 2.14 2.39
CA VAL A 172 15.39 2.63 1.14
C VAL A 172 15.44 4.15 1.12
N LEU A 173 14.40 4.83 1.59
CA LEU A 173 14.37 6.29 1.71
C LEU A 173 15.49 6.80 2.64
N ILE A 174 15.62 6.23 3.83
CA ILE A 174 16.67 6.62 4.78
C ILE A 174 18.06 6.38 4.18
N ALA A 175 18.28 5.21 3.57
CA ALA A 175 19.55 4.87 2.93
C ALA A 175 19.87 5.81 1.77
N ALA A 176 18.88 6.13 0.93
CA ALA A 176 19.04 7.06 -0.18
C ALA A 176 19.42 8.46 0.30
N CYS A 177 18.77 8.97 1.36
CA CYS A 177 19.11 10.25 1.97
C CYS A 177 20.55 10.26 2.48
N VAL A 178 20.96 9.24 3.25
CA VAL A 178 22.32 9.12 3.78
C VAL A 178 23.36 9.08 2.65
N CYS A 179 23.15 8.25 1.63
CA CYS A 179 24.05 8.17 0.48
C CYS A 179 24.13 9.49 -0.29
N THR A 180 23.00 10.19 -0.45
CA THR A 180 22.93 11.50 -1.10
C THR A 180 23.74 12.54 -0.34
N PHE A 181 23.57 12.63 0.98
CA PHE A 181 24.34 13.53 1.84
C PHE A 181 25.83 13.23 1.80
N ILE A 182 26.22 11.95 1.86
CA ILE A 182 27.61 11.52 1.76
C ILE A 182 28.21 11.94 0.40
N ALA A 183 27.52 11.66 -0.70
CA ALA A 183 27.97 12.02 -2.04
C ALA A 183 28.15 13.54 -2.21
N LEU A 184 27.19 14.34 -1.72
CA LEU A 184 27.29 15.80 -1.74
C LEU A 184 28.43 16.33 -0.86
N THR A 185 28.63 15.73 0.31
CA THR A 185 29.72 16.12 1.22
C THR A 185 31.07 15.86 0.57
N PHE A 186 31.27 14.68 -0.02
CA PHE A 186 32.50 14.38 -0.76
C PHE A 186 32.71 15.32 -1.94
N TRP A 187 31.66 15.66 -2.68
CA TRP A 187 31.77 16.62 -3.77
C TRP A 187 32.24 17.99 -3.27
N VAL A 188 31.63 18.54 -2.22
CA VAL A 188 32.00 19.84 -1.66
C VAL A 188 33.42 19.86 -1.09
N PHE A 189 33.89 18.76 -0.51
CA PHE A 189 35.26 18.67 0.00
C PHE A 189 36.33 18.51 -1.11
N LEU A 190 35.94 17.99 -2.27
CA LEU A 190 36.84 17.76 -3.40
C LEU A 190 36.82 18.87 -4.45
N SER A 191 35.80 19.74 -4.43
CA SER A 191 35.67 20.93 -5.30
C SER A 191 36.44 22.11 -4.74
#